data_AF-A0A7V8DLR3-F1
#
_entry.id   AF-A0A7V8DLR3-F1
#
_cell.length_a   1.000
_cell.length_b   1.000
_cell.length_c   1.000
_cell.angle_alpha   90.00
_cell.angle_beta   90.00
_cell.angle_gamma   90.00
#
_symmetry.space_group_name_H-M   'P 1'
#
loop_
_entity.id
_entity.type
_entity.pdbx_description
1 polymer ?
#
loop_
_entity_poly.entity_id
_entity_poly.type
_entity_poly.pdbx_seq_one_letter_code
_entity_poly.pdbx_strand_id
1 'polypeptide(L)'
;MQIKNSRQSILRGLVLMSILAAVVAAAFGGLNWLSASLQSVAARQFASIDEARRSIGLAQVSVPAYFPEGIAWPPSSLIGQKKPFPALAMEFRTIHGSDTALIIVQHSGGKTARALQRLSLSTVLEETEYTIKKQPVLLQVGRCTSGRPCSQMHWTRAGVQHTVLFMGPALELIRLSESMIH
;
A
#
# COMPACT_ATOMS: atom_id res chain seq x y z
N MET A 1 6.13 -60.47 -31.75
CA MET A 1 4.93 -59.94 -31.07
C MET A 1 5.28 -59.58 -29.62
N GLN A 2 6.05 -58.49 -29.39
CA GLN A 2 6.56 -58.11 -28.04
C GLN A 2 6.51 -56.58 -27.76
N ILE A 3 6.10 -55.77 -28.74
CA ILE A 3 6.16 -54.30 -28.66
C ILE A 3 4.97 -53.69 -27.88
N LYS A 4 3.88 -54.45 -27.68
CA LYS A 4 2.63 -53.92 -27.10
C LYS A 4 2.70 -53.69 -25.58
N ASN A 5 3.46 -54.51 -24.85
CA ASN A 5 3.57 -54.38 -23.38
C ASN A 5 4.44 -53.20 -22.93
N SER A 6 5.46 -52.83 -23.71
CA SER A 6 6.36 -51.71 -23.34
C SER A 6 5.67 -50.35 -23.42
N ARG A 7 4.77 -50.14 -24.39
CA ARG A 7 3.97 -48.91 -24.46
C ARG A 7 3.04 -48.74 -23.27
N GLN A 8 2.52 -49.83 -22.71
CA GLN A 8 1.56 -49.79 -21.62
C GLN A 8 2.20 -49.49 -20.25
N SER A 9 3.44 -49.95 -20.02
CA SER A 9 4.20 -49.60 -18.81
C SER A 9 4.69 -48.15 -18.83
N ILE A 10 5.12 -47.65 -19.99
CA ILE A 10 5.53 -46.24 -20.16
C ILE A 10 4.33 -45.29 -19.97
N LEU A 11 3.16 -45.63 -20.54
CA LEU A 11 1.96 -44.82 -20.38
C LEU A 11 1.49 -44.76 -18.92
N ARG A 12 1.53 -45.88 -18.20
CA ARG A 12 1.20 -45.94 -16.76
C ARG A 12 2.17 -45.12 -15.90
N GLY A 13 3.47 -45.19 -16.21
CA GLY A 13 4.49 -44.37 -15.53
C GLY A 13 4.27 -42.87 -15.73
N LEU A 14 3.94 -42.45 -16.96
CA LEU A 14 3.64 -41.05 -17.28
C LEU A 14 2.38 -40.53 -16.57
N VAL A 15 1.32 -41.35 -16.50
CA VAL A 15 0.08 -40.99 -15.79
C VAL A 15 0.34 -40.82 -14.29
N LEU A 16 1.08 -41.73 -13.66
CA LEU A 16 1.43 -41.64 -12.24
C LEU A 16 2.28 -40.40 -11.92
N MET A 17 3.26 -40.09 -12.76
CA MET A 17 4.07 -38.87 -12.62
C MET A 17 3.23 -37.59 -12.76
N SER A 18 2.27 -37.58 -13.68
CA SER A 18 1.39 -36.42 -13.91
C SER A 18 0.45 -36.17 -12.72
N ILE A 19 -0.09 -37.24 -12.13
CA ILE A 19 -0.92 -37.15 -10.92
C ILE A 19 -0.09 -36.66 -9.74
N LEU A 20 1.12 -37.19 -9.56
CA LEU A 20 2.00 -36.76 -8.48
C LEU A 20 2.39 -35.28 -8.62
N ALA A 21 2.72 -34.84 -9.84
CA ALA A 21 3.00 -33.43 -10.13
C ALA A 21 1.80 -32.51 -9.83
N ALA A 22 0.58 -32.94 -10.18
CA ALA A 22 -0.64 -32.19 -9.89
C ALA A 22 -0.91 -32.07 -8.37
N VAL A 23 -0.69 -33.14 -7.61
CA VAL A 23 -0.83 -33.12 -6.14
C VAL A 23 0.18 -32.18 -5.50
N VAL A 24 1.45 -32.24 -5.95
CA VAL A 24 2.50 -31.33 -5.47
C VAL A 24 2.16 -29.88 -5.81
N ALA A 25 1.75 -29.59 -7.05
CA ALA A 25 1.35 -28.25 -7.47
C ALA A 25 0.16 -27.72 -6.65
N ALA A 26 -0.84 -28.56 -6.36
CA ALA A 26 -1.97 -28.19 -5.51
C ALA A 26 -1.55 -27.89 -4.07
N ALA A 27 -0.63 -28.69 -3.50
CA ALA A 27 -0.08 -28.44 -2.17
C ALA A 27 0.71 -27.11 -2.11
N PHE A 28 1.54 -26.82 -3.12
CA PHE A 28 2.24 -25.54 -3.23
C PHE A 28 1.28 -24.36 -3.42
N GLY A 29 0.22 -24.53 -4.22
CA GLY A 29 -0.85 -23.53 -4.38
C GLY A 29 -1.56 -23.22 -3.07
N GLY A 30 -1.89 -24.26 -2.28
CA GLY A 30 -2.52 -24.11 -0.97
C GLY A 30 -1.63 -23.42 0.06
N LEU A 31 -0.35 -23.77 0.14
CA LEU A 31 0.63 -23.13 1.04
C LEU A 31 0.85 -21.65 0.70
N ASN A 32 0.87 -21.31 -0.59
CA ASN A 32 1.00 -19.93 -1.04
C ASN A 32 -0.22 -19.07 -0.67
N TRP A 33 -1.42 -19.65 -0.73
CA TRP A 33 -2.64 -18.98 -0.28
C TRP A 33 -2.67 -18.75 1.24
N LEU A 34 -2.24 -19.75 2.02
CA LEU A 34 -2.20 -19.64 3.48
C LEU A 34 -1.21 -18.56 3.96
N SER A 35 -0.02 -18.50 3.34
CA SER A 35 0.99 -17.49 3.68
C SER A 35 0.55 -16.08 3.29
N ALA A 36 -0.13 -15.90 2.15
CA ALA A 36 -0.72 -14.62 1.75
C ALA A 36 -1.84 -14.18 2.71
N SER A 37 -2.65 -15.12 3.20
CA SER A 37 -3.72 -14.83 4.17
C SER A 37 -3.15 -14.43 5.54
N LEU A 38 -2.11 -15.13 6.02
CA LEU A 38 -1.42 -14.80 7.28
C LEU A 38 -0.63 -13.49 7.22
N GLN A 39 -0.14 -13.06 6.05
CA GLN A 39 0.53 -11.77 5.89
C GLN A 39 -0.42 -10.58 6.08
N SER A 40 -1.72 -10.74 5.82
CA SER A 40 -2.71 -9.68 6.06
C SER A 40 -2.97 -9.42 7.56
N VAL A 41 -2.62 -10.37 8.44
CA VAL A 41 -2.71 -10.26 9.91
C VAL A 41 -1.58 -9.39 10.50
N ALA A 42 -0.62 -8.92 9.69
CA ALA A 42 0.49 -8.09 10.18
C ALA A 42 0.13 -6.59 10.33
N ALA A 43 -1.00 -6.14 9.78
CA ALA A 43 -1.47 -4.77 9.93
C ALA A 43 -2.27 -4.61 11.24
N ARG A 44 -1.79 -3.74 12.12
CA ARG A 44 -2.40 -3.41 13.41
C ARG A 44 -2.91 -1.98 13.38
N GLN A 45 -4.04 -1.75 14.03
CA GLN A 45 -4.55 -0.42 14.32
C GLN A 45 -3.88 0.15 15.59
N PHE A 46 -3.48 1.41 15.54
CA PHE A 46 -2.84 2.13 16.64
C PHE A 46 -3.77 3.20 17.19
N ALA A 47 -3.70 3.45 18.50
CA ALA A 47 -4.50 4.49 19.13
C ALA A 47 -3.89 5.89 18.99
N SER A 48 -2.58 5.97 18.79
CA SER A 48 -1.85 7.24 18.67
C SER A 48 -0.64 7.15 17.74
N ILE A 49 -0.20 8.32 17.26
CA ILE A 49 1.00 8.45 16.41
C ILE A 49 2.25 8.02 17.20
N ASP A 50 2.31 8.32 18.50
CA ASP A 50 3.43 7.92 19.36
C ASP A 50 3.51 6.40 19.55
N GLU A 51 2.37 5.73 19.73
CA GLU A 51 2.32 4.26 19.80
C GLU A 51 2.78 3.64 18.47
N ALA A 52 2.30 4.18 17.35
CA ALA A 52 2.69 3.74 16.01
C ALA A 52 4.20 3.91 15.78
N ARG A 53 4.75 5.08 16.13
CA ARG A 53 6.18 5.38 16.00
C ARG A 53 7.04 4.38 16.79
N ARG A 54 6.68 4.08 18.04
CA ARG A 54 7.43 3.13 18.89
C ARG A 54 7.33 1.69 18.37
N SER A 55 6.21 1.32 17.78
CA SER A 55 5.92 -0.07 17.41
C SER A 55 6.44 -0.47 16.03
N ILE A 56 6.28 0.41 15.03
CA ILE A 56 6.50 0.11 13.61
C ILE A 56 8.01 0.09 13.27
N GLY A 57 8.83 0.83 14.00
CA GLY A 57 10.28 0.90 13.76
C GLY A 57 10.68 1.79 12.57
N LEU A 58 9.80 2.70 12.13
CA LEU A 58 10.19 3.79 11.24
C LEU A 58 11.09 4.77 12.00
N ALA A 59 12.21 5.18 11.40
CA ALA A 59 13.13 6.14 12.01
C ALA A 59 12.44 7.47 12.34
N GLN A 60 11.53 7.90 11.46
CA GLN A 60 10.71 9.08 11.64
C GLN A 60 9.33 8.83 11.04
N VAL A 61 8.29 9.26 11.75
CA VAL A 61 6.92 9.33 11.23
C VAL A 61 6.67 10.79 10.84
N SER A 62 6.53 11.06 9.56
CA SER A 62 6.29 12.42 9.06
C SER A 62 4.82 12.78 9.25
N VAL A 63 4.54 13.84 10.00
CA VAL A 63 3.19 14.37 10.18
C VAL A 63 3.18 15.79 9.61
N PRO A 64 2.15 16.21 8.84
CA PRO A 64 2.05 17.57 8.38
C PRO A 64 1.99 18.56 9.55
N ALA A 65 2.73 19.66 9.45
CA ALA A 65 2.55 20.80 10.34
C ALA A 65 1.35 21.68 9.91
N TYR A 66 0.89 21.54 8.67
CA TYR A 66 -0.25 22.24 8.09
C TYR A 66 -1.35 21.26 7.68
N PHE A 67 -2.59 21.58 8.02
CA PHE A 67 -3.80 20.87 7.57
C PHE A 67 -4.73 21.84 6.83
N PRO A 68 -5.18 21.50 5.61
CA PRO A 68 -6.17 22.29 4.88
C PRO A 68 -7.46 22.48 5.67
N GLU A 69 -8.17 23.56 5.39
CA GLU A 69 -9.50 23.80 5.94
C GLU A 69 -10.44 22.64 5.61
N GLY A 70 -11.19 22.17 6.61
CA GLY A 70 -12.13 21.07 6.44
C GLY A 70 -11.55 19.69 6.72
N ILE A 71 -10.26 19.53 7.04
CA ILE A 71 -9.68 18.25 7.51
C ILE A 71 -9.64 18.22 9.04
N ALA A 72 -10.15 17.13 9.63
CA ALA A 72 -10.16 16.92 11.06
C ALA A 72 -8.81 16.38 11.55
N TRP A 73 -8.31 16.98 12.63
CA TRP A 73 -7.21 16.46 13.44
C TRP A 73 -7.76 16.02 14.80
N PRO A 74 -7.35 14.89 15.39
CA PRO A 74 -6.30 13.93 14.95
C PRO A 74 -6.72 13.01 13.79
N PRO A 75 -5.81 12.16 13.26
CA PRO A 75 -6.20 11.11 12.31
C PRO A 75 -7.28 10.20 12.90
N SER A 76 -8.28 9.88 12.09
CA SER A 76 -9.40 9.00 12.44
C SER A 76 -9.00 7.52 12.49
N SER A 77 -7.94 7.15 11.79
CA SER A 77 -7.41 5.79 11.76
C SER A 77 -5.89 5.82 11.55
N LEU A 78 -5.20 4.97 12.30
CA LEU A 78 -3.77 4.73 12.17
C LEU A 78 -3.58 3.23 12.00
N ILE A 79 -3.16 2.80 10.83
CA ILE A 79 -2.96 1.39 10.51
C ILE A 79 -1.51 1.21 10.10
N GLY A 80 -0.81 0.24 10.66
CA GLY A 80 0.57 -0.01 10.25
C GLY A 80 1.01 -1.43 10.52
N GLN A 81 2.15 -1.77 9.95
CA GLN A 81 2.76 -3.09 10.04
C GLN A 81 4.26 -2.92 10.26
N LYS A 82 4.87 -3.87 10.99
CA LYS A 82 6.33 -3.92 11.17
C LYS A 82 7.01 -4.89 10.21
N LYS A 83 6.33 -5.98 9.87
CA LYS A 83 6.83 -7.06 8.99
C LYS A 83 5.86 -7.25 7.83
N PRO A 84 6.34 -7.65 6.63
CA PRO A 84 7.74 -7.90 6.27
C PRO A 84 8.59 -6.62 6.15
N PHE A 85 7.96 -5.46 6.09
CA PHE A 85 8.61 -4.15 6.14
C PHE A 85 7.77 -3.16 6.96
N PRO A 86 8.41 -2.16 7.60
CA PRO A 86 7.73 -1.05 8.25
C PRO A 86 6.85 -0.26 7.28
N ALA A 87 5.56 -0.13 7.62
CA ALA A 87 4.63 0.74 6.91
C ALA A 87 3.57 1.31 7.87
N LEU A 88 3.13 2.54 7.60
CA LEU A 88 2.11 3.26 8.34
C LEU A 88 1.20 4.02 7.37
N ALA A 89 -0.10 3.89 7.56
CA ALA A 89 -1.14 4.65 6.89
C ALA A 89 -1.92 5.45 7.94
N MET A 90 -2.10 6.73 7.69
CA MET A 90 -2.86 7.67 8.53
C MET A 90 -4.02 8.20 7.72
N GLU A 91 -5.24 8.00 8.20
CA GLU A 91 -6.47 8.44 7.53
C GLU A 91 -7.12 9.59 8.30
N PHE A 92 -7.40 10.68 7.61
CA PHE A 92 -8.05 11.86 8.17
C PHE A 92 -9.40 12.07 7.51
N ARG A 93 -10.39 12.41 8.33
CA ARG A 93 -11.76 12.69 7.89
C ARG A 93 -11.95 14.17 7.62
N THR A 94 -13.06 14.50 6.95
CA THR A 94 -13.53 15.88 6.95
C THR A 94 -14.06 16.29 8.33
N ILE A 95 -14.05 17.59 8.65
CA ILE A 95 -14.56 18.12 9.93
C ILE A 95 -16.07 17.84 10.11
N HIS A 96 -16.83 17.91 9.01
CA HIS A 96 -18.29 17.78 9.02
C HIS A 96 -18.79 16.43 8.49
N GLY A 97 -17.92 15.43 8.29
CA GLY A 97 -18.29 14.18 7.64
C GLY A 97 -17.52 12.96 8.13
N SER A 98 -18.03 11.78 7.77
CA SER A 98 -17.39 10.49 8.05
C SER A 98 -16.36 10.08 6.99
N ASP A 99 -16.32 10.80 5.87
CA ASP A 99 -15.50 10.47 4.71
C ASP A 99 -14.02 10.74 4.96
N THR A 100 -13.18 9.77 4.58
CA THR A 100 -11.73 9.97 4.51
C THR A 100 -11.40 10.94 3.38
N ALA A 101 -10.80 12.08 3.71
CA ALA A 101 -10.44 13.13 2.76
C ALA A 101 -8.93 13.28 2.56
N LEU A 102 -8.12 12.75 3.49
CA LEU A 102 -6.67 12.75 3.37
C LEU A 102 -6.13 11.40 3.86
N ILE A 103 -5.21 10.81 3.09
CA ILE A 103 -4.44 9.65 3.49
C ILE A 103 -2.96 9.95 3.34
N ILE A 104 -2.20 9.63 4.37
CA ILE A 104 -0.74 9.71 4.36
C ILE A 104 -0.19 8.32 4.59
N VAL A 105 0.59 7.81 3.66
CA VAL A 105 1.24 6.50 3.76
C VAL A 105 2.75 6.66 3.71
N GLN A 106 3.43 5.92 4.59
CA GLN A 106 4.87 5.89 4.73
C GLN A 106 5.34 4.46 4.84
N HIS A 107 6.35 4.06 4.07
CA HIS A 107 6.89 2.72 4.15
C HIS A 107 8.35 2.66 3.70
N SER A 108 9.13 1.74 4.27
CA SER A 108 10.57 1.59 3.96
C SER A 108 10.88 0.46 2.97
N GLY A 109 9.90 0.04 2.15
CA GLY A 109 10.08 -1.02 1.16
C GLY A 109 8.77 -1.67 0.69
N GLY A 110 8.86 -2.52 -0.33
CA GLY A 110 7.75 -3.36 -0.84
C GLY A 110 6.68 -2.63 -1.67
N LYS A 111 6.08 -3.35 -2.64
CA LYS A 111 4.91 -2.87 -3.41
C LYS A 111 3.58 -2.95 -2.62
N THR A 112 3.61 -3.60 -1.47
CA THR A 112 2.41 -3.99 -0.70
C THR A 112 1.87 -2.90 0.22
N ALA A 113 2.55 -1.75 0.36
CA ALA A 113 2.02 -0.62 1.13
C ALA A 113 0.69 -0.08 0.56
N ARG A 114 0.42 -0.33 -0.73
CA ARG A 114 -0.87 -0.03 -1.38
C ARG A 114 -2.04 -0.77 -0.72
N ALA A 115 -1.80 -1.93 -0.10
CA ALA A 115 -2.84 -2.69 0.61
C ALA A 115 -3.34 -2.00 1.90
N LEU A 116 -2.55 -1.07 2.46
CA LEU A 116 -2.95 -0.31 3.64
C LEU A 116 -3.82 0.91 3.28
N GLN A 117 -3.97 1.22 1.99
CA GLN A 117 -4.71 2.39 1.51
C GLN A 117 -6.14 2.00 1.16
N ARG A 118 -7.12 2.60 1.84
CA ARG A 118 -8.54 2.49 1.44
C ARG A 118 -8.90 3.40 0.27
N LEU A 119 -8.14 4.47 0.07
CA LEU A 119 -8.33 5.44 -1.01
C LEU A 119 -7.16 5.34 -1.98
N SER A 120 -7.47 5.23 -3.27
CA SER A 120 -6.49 5.18 -4.35
C SER A 120 -6.96 6.02 -5.53
N LEU A 121 -5.98 6.57 -6.25
CA LEU A 121 -6.21 7.25 -7.51
C LEU A 121 -6.60 6.19 -8.56
N SER A 122 -7.83 6.27 -9.07
CA SER A 122 -8.39 5.31 -10.04
C SER A 122 -8.04 5.69 -11.47
N THR A 123 -7.98 6.99 -11.77
CA THR A 123 -7.62 7.52 -13.08
C THR A 123 -6.72 8.72 -12.90
N VAL A 124 -5.54 8.67 -13.53
CA VAL A 124 -4.63 9.82 -13.62
C VAL A 124 -5.04 10.64 -14.84
N LEU A 125 -5.33 11.92 -14.63
CA LEU A 125 -5.64 12.88 -15.69
C LEU A 125 -4.41 13.72 -16.05
N GLU A 126 -3.61 14.04 -15.04
CA GLU A 126 -2.38 14.82 -15.18
C GLU A 126 -1.31 14.25 -14.25
N GLU A 127 -0.07 14.25 -14.73
CA GLU A 127 1.11 13.85 -13.97
C GLU A 127 2.23 14.84 -14.28
N THR A 128 2.89 15.33 -13.23
CA THR A 128 3.99 16.27 -13.38
C THR A 128 5.03 16.05 -12.29
N GLU A 129 6.30 16.20 -12.67
CA GLU A 129 7.39 16.21 -11.72
C GLU A 129 7.49 17.61 -11.10
N TYR A 130 7.56 17.66 -9.77
CA TYR A 130 7.69 18.89 -9.01
C TYR A 130 8.88 18.78 -8.06
N THR A 131 9.35 19.90 -7.53
CA THR A 131 10.44 19.92 -6.55
C THR A 131 9.99 20.68 -5.31
N ILE A 132 9.88 19.98 -4.18
CA ILE A 132 9.58 20.59 -2.89
C ILE A 132 10.86 20.61 -2.06
N LYS A 133 11.37 21.79 -1.70
CA LYS A 133 12.57 21.93 -0.85
C LYS A 133 13.76 21.07 -1.33
N LYS A 134 14.01 21.07 -2.65
CA LYS A 134 15.04 20.26 -3.33
C LYS A 134 14.78 18.74 -3.35
N GLN A 135 13.63 18.28 -2.85
CA GLN A 135 13.18 16.91 -2.97
C GLN A 135 12.35 16.76 -4.26
N PRO A 136 12.75 15.89 -5.20
CA PRO A 136 11.90 15.56 -6.33
C PRO A 136 10.66 14.81 -5.83
N VAL A 137 9.49 15.23 -6.30
CA VAL A 137 8.19 14.69 -5.96
C VAL A 137 7.37 14.50 -7.23
N LEU A 138 6.63 13.40 -7.33
CA LEU A 138 5.70 13.17 -8.42
C LEU A 138 4.31 13.64 -7.98
N LEU A 139 3.74 14.60 -8.69
CA LEU A 139 2.37 15.07 -8.48
C LEU A 139 1.46 14.43 -9.54
N GLN A 140 0.38 13.82 -9.09
CA GLN A 140 -0.66 13.26 -9.94
C GLN A 140 -2.00 13.87 -9.57
N VAL A 141 -2.78 14.25 -10.57
CA VAL A 141 -4.14 14.76 -10.40
C VAL A 141 -5.09 13.89 -11.19
N GLY A 142 -6.24 13.58 -10.61
CA GLY A 142 -7.22 12.77 -11.31
C GLY A 142 -8.47 12.49 -10.49
N ARG A 143 -8.97 11.27 -10.62
CA ARG A 143 -10.16 10.80 -9.89
C ARG A 143 -9.81 9.66 -8.97
N CYS A 144 -10.44 9.67 -7.80
CA CYS A 144 -10.34 8.59 -6.83
C CYS A 144 -11.33 7.46 -7.17
N THR A 145 -11.24 6.33 -6.48
CA THR A 145 -12.19 5.21 -6.60
C THR A 145 -13.66 5.62 -6.39
N SER A 146 -13.91 6.69 -5.63
CA SER A 146 -15.25 7.28 -5.44
C SER A 146 -15.73 8.16 -6.61
N GLY A 147 -14.93 8.34 -7.67
CA GLY A 147 -15.23 9.25 -8.80
C GLY A 147 -14.98 10.74 -8.50
N ARG A 148 -14.77 11.10 -7.23
CA ARG A 148 -14.44 12.47 -6.81
C ARG A 148 -13.04 12.89 -7.28
N PRO A 149 -12.81 14.18 -7.56
CA PRO A 149 -11.47 14.70 -7.87
C PRO A 149 -10.55 14.50 -6.67
N CYS A 150 -9.32 14.08 -6.93
CA CYS A 150 -8.30 13.99 -5.92
C CYS A 150 -6.91 14.16 -6.51
N SER A 151 -5.97 14.52 -5.66
CA SER A 151 -4.57 14.69 -5.99
C SER A 151 -3.73 13.76 -5.14
N GLN A 152 -2.61 13.30 -5.69
CA GLN A 152 -1.67 12.42 -5.04
C GLN A 152 -0.26 12.94 -5.24
N MET A 153 0.55 12.91 -4.19
CA MET A 153 1.98 13.19 -4.26
C MET A 153 2.76 11.99 -3.75
N HIS A 154 3.83 11.66 -4.46
CA HIS A 154 4.73 10.58 -4.10
C HIS A 154 6.19 11.06 -4.08
N TRP A 155 6.93 10.69 -3.05
CA TRP A 155 8.37 10.96 -2.97
C TRP A 155 9.09 9.95 -2.09
N THR A 156 10.42 9.90 -2.20
CA THR A 156 11.27 9.04 -1.37
C THR A 156 12.27 9.89 -0.60
N ARG A 157 12.31 9.74 0.72
CA ARG A 157 13.26 10.43 1.60
C ARG A 157 13.92 9.44 2.56
N ALA A 158 15.25 9.41 2.60
CA ALA A 158 16.02 8.54 3.50
C ALA A 158 15.58 7.05 3.46
N GLY A 159 15.25 6.53 2.27
CA GLY A 159 14.77 5.15 2.09
C GLY A 159 13.31 4.90 2.47
N VAL A 160 12.57 5.93 2.88
CA VAL A 160 11.12 5.87 3.14
C VAL A 160 10.36 6.47 1.97
N GLN A 161 9.45 5.69 1.40
CA GLN A 161 8.49 6.14 0.42
C GLN A 161 7.31 6.78 1.12
N HIS A 162 6.94 7.98 0.67
CA HIS A 162 5.82 8.76 1.15
C HIS A 162 4.80 8.87 0.01
N THR A 163 3.55 8.60 0.33
CA THR A 163 2.42 8.85 -0.56
C THR A 163 1.38 9.63 0.21
N VAL A 164 1.05 10.82 -0.28
CA VAL A 164 -0.04 11.63 0.26
C VAL A 164 -1.12 11.73 -0.78
N LEU A 165 -2.35 11.36 -0.41
CA LEU A 165 -3.50 11.45 -1.27
C LEU A 165 -4.56 12.31 -0.60
N PHE A 166 -5.06 13.30 -1.33
CA PHE A 166 -5.96 14.32 -0.82
C PHE A 166 -7.16 14.49 -1.76
N MET A 167 -8.37 14.49 -1.18
CA MET A 167 -9.63 14.73 -1.88
C MET A 167 -9.89 16.23 -2.06
N GLY A 168 -9.00 16.90 -2.77
CA GLY A 168 -9.10 18.33 -3.01
C GLY A 168 -8.09 18.83 -4.03
N PRO A 169 -7.89 20.15 -4.13
CA PRO A 169 -7.01 20.75 -5.12
C PRO A 169 -5.53 20.39 -4.92
N ALA A 170 -4.78 20.27 -6.01
CA ALA A 170 -3.36 19.98 -6.00
C ALA A 170 -2.54 21.03 -5.21
N LEU A 171 -2.93 22.30 -5.26
CA LEU A 171 -2.24 23.39 -4.55
C LEU A 171 -2.23 23.18 -3.03
N GLU A 172 -3.34 22.72 -2.45
CA GLU A 172 -3.44 22.41 -1.02
C GLU A 172 -2.59 21.18 -0.66
N LEU A 173 -2.54 20.19 -1.56
CA LEU A 173 -1.67 19.03 -1.39
C LEU A 173 -0.18 19.40 -1.43
N ILE A 174 0.21 20.38 -2.26
CA ILE A 174 1.59 20.90 -2.30
C ILE A 174 1.93 21.56 -0.96
N ARG A 175 1.09 22.46 -0.45
CA ARG A 175 1.29 23.13 0.85
C ARG A 175 1.38 22.15 2.01
N LEU A 176 0.49 21.16 2.02
CA LEU A 176 0.49 20.08 3.01
C LEU A 176 1.80 19.28 2.95
N SER A 177 2.22 18.85 1.76
CA SER A 177 3.44 18.07 1.55
C SER A 177 4.71 18.87 1.89
N GLU A 178 4.74 20.16 1.57
CA GLU A 178 5.79 21.10 1.98
C GLU A 178 5.97 21.17 3.50
N SER A 179 4.86 21.11 4.24
CA SER A 179 4.89 21.14 5.71
C SER A 179 5.42 19.85 6.34
N MET A 180 5.48 18.75 5.59
CA MET A 180 6.02 17.45 6.04
C MET A 180 7.53 17.32 5.83
N ILE A 181 8.11 18.15 4.96
CA ILE A 181 9.53 18.09 4.58
C ILE A 181 10.26 19.15 5.39
N HIS A 182 10.91 18.75 6.49
CA HIS A 182 11.80 19.61 7.29
C HIS A 182 13.25 19.50 6.85
#